data_AF-A0A6J6IN37-F1
#
_entry.id   AF-A0A6J6IN37-F1
#
_cell.length_a   1.000
_cell.length_b   1.000
_cell.length_c   1.000
_cell.angle_alpha   90.00
_cell.angle_beta   90.00
_cell.angle_gamma   90.00
#
_symmetry.space_group_name_H-M   'P 1'
#
loop_
_entity.id
_entity.type
_entity.pdbx_description
1 polymer ?
#
loop_
_entity_poly.entity_id
_entity_poly.type
_entity_poly.pdbx_seq_one_letter_code
_entity_poly.pdbx_strand_id
1 'polypeptide(L)' 'MAETQMTGSEWIRKFADELGVEPLTDDEIEALLDLAGVAAHASERLAAPLTCYLVGRAGIAPADALRTANTLAAT' A
#
# COMPACT_ATOMS: atom_id res chain seq x y z
N MET A 1 26.52 -19.58 0.72
CA MET A 1 26.30 -18.17 0.34
C MET A 1 24.80 -17.95 0.47
N ALA A 2 24.34 -17.23 1.50
CA ALA A 2 22.91 -16.91 1.59
C ALA A 2 22.60 -15.90 0.49
N GLU A 3 21.71 -16.24 -0.43
CA GLU A 3 21.18 -15.28 -1.41
C GLU A 3 20.57 -14.13 -0.64
N THR A 4 21.17 -12.94 -0.74
CA THR A 4 20.60 -11.73 -0.15
C THR A 4 19.43 -11.33 -1.01
N GLN A 5 18.23 -11.79 -0.64
CA GLN A 5 16.99 -11.34 -1.27
C GLN A 5 16.83 -9.84 -1.06
N MET A 6 16.36 -9.18 -2.11
CA MET A 6 16.05 -7.75 -2.11
C MET A 6 15.07 -7.42 -0.97
N THR A 7 15.31 -6.31 -0.28
CA THR A 7 14.35 -5.80 0.72
C THR A 7 13.07 -5.32 0.03
N GLY A 8 11.96 -5.22 0.78
CA GLY A 8 10.69 -4.73 0.25
C GLY A 8 10.80 -3.31 -0.35
N SER A 9 11.52 -2.41 0.32
CA SER A 9 11.71 -1.03 -0.16
C SER A 9 12.54 -0.97 -1.44
N GLU A 10 13.58 -1.81 -1.56
CA GLU A 10 14.35 -1.92 -2.81
C GLU A 10 13.51 -2.49 -3.95
N TRP A 11 12.68 -3.49 -3.67
CA TRP A 11 11.77 -4.08 -4.65
C TRP A 11 10.80 -3.04 -5.19
N ILE A 12 10.13 -2.31 -4.30
CA ILE A 12 9.14 -1.29 -4.69
C ILE A 12 9.78 -0.17 -5.50
N ARG A 13 10.97 0.31 -5.11
CA ARG A 13 11.68 1.34 -5.88
C ARG A 13 12.02 0.86 -7.29
N LYS A 14 12.55 -0.36 -7.45
CA LYS A 14 12.85 -0.93 -8.77
C LYS A 14 11.59 -1.17 -9.58
N PHE A 15 10.51 -1.63 -8.94
CA PHE A 15 9.26 -1.86 -9.63
C PHE A 15 8.64 -0.56 -10.15
N ALA A 16 8.73 0.54 -9.39
CA ALA A 16 8.33 1.87 -9.86
C ALA A 16 9.13 2.32 -11.10
N ASP A 17 10.45 2.10 -11.08
CA ASP A 17 11.34 2.39 -12.22
C ASP A 17 10.94 1.60 -13.48
N GLU A 18 10.70 0.28 -13.36
CA GLU A 18 10.24 -0.56 -14.47
C GLU A 18 8.86 -0.13 -15.02
N LEU A 19 8.00 0.44 -14.17
CA LEU A 19 6.71 1.01 -14.57
C LEU A 19 6.82 2.43 -15.16
N GLY A 20 7.99 3.07 -15.06
CA GLY A 20 8.19 4.46 -15.48
C GLY A 20 7.39 5.47 -14.64
N VAL A 21 7.17 5.17 -13.36
CA VAL A 21 6.46 6.04 -12.41
C VAL A 21 7.39 6.51 -11.31
N GLU A 22 7.05 7.64 -10.69
CA GLU A 22 7.80 8.14 -9.53
C GLU A 22 7.76 7.12 -8.38
N PRO A 23 8.89 6.82 -7.73
CA PRO A 23 8.90 5.98 -6.54
C PRO A 23 8.07 6.59 -5.42
N LEU A 24 7.44 5.70 -4.63
CA LEU A 24 6.74 6.11 -3.42
C LEU A 24 7.70 6.73 -2.41
N THR A 25 7.25 7.80 -1.77
CA THR A 25 7.86 8.39 -0.59
C THR A 25 7.68 7.47 0.63
N ASP A 26 8.50 7.65 1.67
CA ASP A 26 8.38 6.84 2.89
C ASP A 26 7.01 7.05 3.58
N ASP A 27 6.47 8.27 3.57
CA ASP A 27 5.15 8.61 4.12
C ASP A 27 4.01 7.90 3.35
N GLU A 28 4.11 7.81 2.03
CA GLU A 28 3.12 7.09 1.21
C GLU A 28 3.18 5.58 1.46
N ILE A 29 4.38 5.03 1.67
CA ILE A 29 4.56 3.62 2.04
C ILE A 29 3.91 3.35 3.40
N GLU A 30 4.20 4.17 4.41
CA GLU A 30 3.60 4.04 5.74
C GLU A 30 2.07 4.09 5.68
N ALA A 31 1.51 5.09 5.01
CA ALA A 31 0.06 5.25 4.86
C ALA A 31 -0.60 4.08 4.11
N LEU A 32 0.04 3.53 3.07
CA LEU A 32 -0.46 2.35 2.34
C LEU A 32 -0.39 1.08 3.19
N LEU A 33 0.65 0.92 4.01
CA LEU A 33 0.78 -0.23 4.92
C LEU A 33 -0.26 -0.17 6.04
N ASP A 34 -0.51 1.02 6.61
CA ASP A 34 -1.57 1.24 7.59
C ASP A 34 -2.94 0.96 6.98
N LEU A 35 -3.20 1.47 5.79
CA LEU A 35 -4.44 1.23 5.04
C LEU A 35 -4.66 -0.27 4.80
N ALA A 36 -3.64 -0.98 4.32
CA ALA A 36 -3.67 -2.41 4.12
C ALA A 36 -3.93 -3.15 5.43
N GLY A 37 -3.30 -2.70 6.52
CA GLY A 37 -3.52 -3.18 7.87
C GLY A 37 -4.99 -3.07 8.28
N VAL A 38 -5.58 -1.88 8.20
CA VAL A 38 -7.00 -1.66 8.53
C VAL A 38 -7.91 -2.59 7.72
N ALA A 39 -7.71 -2.67 6.40
CA ALA A 39 -8.53 -3.52 5.54
C ALA A 39 -8.39 -5.02 5.88
N ALA A 40 -7.18 -5.49 6.19
CA ALA A 40 -6.95 -6.89 6.57
C ALA A 40 -7.57 -7.25 7.93
N HIS A 41 -7.60 -6.31 8.88
CA HIS A 41 -8.17 -6.54 10.22
C HIS A 41 -9.70 -6.46 10.21
N ALA A 42 -10.27 -5.51 9.45
CA ALA A 42 -11.72 -5.31 9.37
C ALA A 42 -12.43 -6.26 8.40
N SER A 43 -11.68 -7.04 7.62
CA SER A 43 -12.20 -7.96 6.61
C SER A 43 -11.35 -9.24 6.57
N GLU A 44 -11.21 -9.84 5.40
CA GLU A 44 -10.29 -10.95 5.14
C GLU A 44 -8.99 -10.47 4.47
N ARG A 45 -7.95 -11.33 4.50
CA ARG A 45 -6.61 -11.01 3.95
C ARG A 45 -6.63 -10.52 2.49
N LEU A 46 -7.64 -10.90 1.72
CA LEU A 46 -7.85 -10.45 0.33
C LEU A 46 -8.05 -8.92 0.23
N ALA A 47 -8.66 -8.30 1.25
CA ALA A 47 -9.02 -6.89 1.21
C ALA A 47 -7.82 -5.95 1.17
N ALA A 48 -6.70 -6.30 1.83
CA ALA A 48 -5.50 -5.47 1.88
C ALA A 48 -4.96 -5.07 0.49
N PRO A 49 -4.53 -6.02 -0.38
CA PRO A 49 -3.98 -5.66 -1.68
C PRO A 49 -5.02 -5.04 -2.62
N LEU A 50 -6.28 -5.45 -2.55
CA LEU A 50 -7.35 -4.90 -3.39
C LEU A 50 -7.70 -3.46 -3.01
N THR A 51 -7.64 -3.12 -1.72
CA THR A 51 -7.85 -1.75 -1.24
C THR A 51 -6.73 -0.84 -1.75
N CYS A 52 -5.46 -1.24 -1.61
CA CYS A 52 -4.33 -0.46 -2.13
C CYS A 52 -4.41 -0.27 -3.65
N TYR A 53 -4.82 -1.30 -4.39
CA TYR A 53 -5.05 -1.20 -5.84
C TYR A 53 -6.15 -0.18 -6.19
N LEU A 54 -7.26 -0.18 -5.45
CA LEU A 54 -8.36 0.76 -5.67
C LEU A 54 -7.94 2.21 -5.38
N VAL A 55 -7.08 2.45 -4.38
CA VAL A 55 -6.50 3.78 -4.12
C VAL A 55 -5.71 4.28 -5.31
N GLY A 56 -4.80 3.46 -5.83
CA GLY A 56 -4.04 3.79 -7.03
C GLY A 56 -4.94 4.05 -8.25
N ARG A 57 -5.99 3.23 -8.41
CA ARG A 57 -6.98 3.42 -9.50
C ARG A 57 -7.82 4.68 -9.35
N ALA A 58 -8.11 5.10 -8.11
CA ALA A 58 -8.88 6.31 -7.83
C ALA A 58 -8.05 7.59 -7.92
N GLY A 59 -6.71 7.50 -7.91
CA GLY A 59 -5.81 8.65 -7.98
C GLY A 59 -5.89 9.56 -6.77
N ILE A 60 -6.20 9.01 -5.59
CA ILE A 60 -6.28 9.78 -4.32
C ILE A 60 -5.05 9.50 -3.46
N ALA A 61 -4.71 10.44 -2.59
CA ALA A 61 -3.60 10.28 -1.66
C ALA A 61 -3.87 9.12 -0.67
N PRO A 62 -2.86 8.27 -0.35
CA PRO A 62 -3.01 7.19 0.62
C PRO A 62 -3.58 7.65 1.98
N ALA A 63 -3.18 8.83 2.46
CA ALA A 63 -3.67 9.40 3.71
C ALA A 63 -5.19 9.69 3.68
N ASP A 64 -5.73 10.13 2.55
CA ASP A 64 -7.17 10.36 2.39
C ASP A 64 -7.94 9.04 2.29
N ALA A 65 -7.36 8.03 1.63
CA ALA A 65 -7.93 6.70 1.58
C ALA A 65 -7.96 6.02 2.95
N LEU A 66 -6.92 6.20 3.77
CA LEU A 66 -6.84 5.67 5.13
C LEU A 66 -7.99 6.16 6.00
N ARG A 67 -8.37 7.43 5.91
CA ARG A 67 -9.55 7.97 6.61
C ARG A 67 -10.85 7.26 6.19
N THR A 68 -10.99 6.93 4.91
CA THR A 68 -12.14 6.19 4.38
C THR A 68 -12.18 4.75 4.92
N ALA A 69 -11.04 4.05 4.91
CA ALA A 69 -10.94 2.69 5.45
C ALA A 69 -11.24 2.63 6.95
N ASN A 70 -10.74 3.58 7.74
CA ASN A 70 -11.04 3.67 9.16
C ASN A 70 -12.54 3.89 9.44
N THR A 71 -13.22 4.70 8.61
CA THR A 71 -14.67 4.90 8.73
C THR A 71 -15.43 3.61 8.44
N LEU A 72 -15.03 2.87 7.40
CA LEU A 72 -15.63 1.59 7.05
C LEU A 72 -15.41 0.52 8.12
N ALA A 73 -14.21 0.45 8.69
CA ALA A 73 -13.85 -0.51 9.75
C ALA A 73 -14.58 -0.27 11.09
N ALA A 74 -15.12 0.93 11.29
CA ALA A 74 -15.89 1.28 12.48
C ALA A 74 -17.41 0.97 12.37
N THR A 75 -17.85 0.39 11.24
CA THR A 75 -19.25 0.00 10.99
C THR A 75 -19.49 -1.46 11.36
#